data_AF-A0A939HP55-F1
#
_entry.id   AF-A0A939HP55-F1
#
_cell.length_a   1.000
_cell.length_b   1.000
_cell.length_c   1.000
_cell.angle_alpha   90.00
_cell.angle_beta   90.00
_cell.angle_gamma   90.00
#
_symmetry.space_group_name_H-M   'P 1'
#
loop_
_entity.id
_entity.type
_entity.pdbx_description
1 polymer ?
#
loop_
_entity_poly.entity_id
_entity_poly.type
_entity_poly.pdbx_seq_one_letter_code
_entity_poly.pdbx_strand_id
1 'polypeptide(L)'
;MPFPNTVNYNWAAGFPGRWASENPRRIVIPGPNGFRAGLGGLNIARFAWVQADGVMLLNAAPTAAAGSGATGTATVTDGAISAIAVSEGGTGYTVAPIVTLSGGGGSGATAVAVVSGGEVTAINVVNAGTGYTEAPTVTITAQTVPNGAPQGFVYADQQGLTTQYLQEATMLIPEGFMAQLAEGGDVFATSSTPATIGQAVYASTTDGTISTGTAGSAPEGSIDTGWKVSQGNAAGSPIIITGPVAAA
;
A
#
# COMPACT_ATOMS: atom_id res chain seq x y z
N MET A 1 10.65 48.04 -33.47
CA MET A 1 10.57 46.92 -32.50
C MET A 1 9.88 45.77 -33.23
N PRO A 2 10.52 44.62 -33.42
CA PRO A 2 9.87 43.51 -34.10
C PRO A 2 8.72 42.99 -33.21
N PHE A 3 7.58 42.70 -33.83
CA PHE A 3 6.46 42.10 -33.11
C PHE A 3 6.86 40.69 -32.61
N PRO A 4 6.44 40.28 -31.40
CA PRO A 4 6.63 38.91 -30.93
C PRO A 4 5.98 37.93 -31.91
N ASN A 5 6.78 37.01 -32.47
CA ASN A 5 6.34 36.01 -33.46
C ASN A 5 6.02 34.64 -32.84
N THR A 6 6.19 34.51 -31.52
CA THR A 6 5.84 33.33 -30.75
C THR A 6 4.96 33.74 -29.57
N VAL A 7 3.73 33.24 -29.56
CA VAL A 7 2.87 33.24 -28.38
C VAL A 7 3.13 31.93 -27.66
N ASN A 8 3.78 32.00 -26.49
CA ASN A 8 3.90 30.83 -25.61
C ASN A 8 2.55 30.61 -24.94
N TYR A 9 1.78 29.67 -25.48
CA TYR A 9 0.60 29.13 -24.81
C TYR A 9 1.06 28.26 -23.64
N ASN A 10 1.24 28.89 -22.49
CA ASN A 10 1.39 28.16 -21.24
C ASN A 10 -0.02 27.83 -20.75
N TRP A 11 -0.45 26.58 -20.91
CA TRP A 11 -1.68 26.12 -20.28
C TRP A 11 -1.56 26.30 -18.76
N ALA A 12 -2.65 26.72 -18.11
CA ALA A 12 -2.69 26.76 -16.66
C ALA A 12 -2.38 25.36 -16.12
N ALA A 13 -1.41 25.27 -15.21
CA ALA A 13 -1.08 24.00 -14.57
C ALA A 13 -2.30 23.51 -13.79
N GLY A 14 -2.80 22.33 -14.13
CA GLY A 14 -3.90 21.71 -13.40
C GLY A 14 -3.51 21.41 -11.96
N PHE A 15 -4.47 21.56 -11.04
CA PHE A 15 -4.24 21.25 -9.64
C PHE A 15 -4.35 19.74 -9.39
N PRO A 16 -3.40 19.10 -8.69
CA PRO A 16 -3.43 17.66 -8.43
C PRO A 16 -4.74 17.22 -7.79
N GLY A 17 -5.28 16.09 -8.23
CA GLY A 17 -6.57 15.58 -7.78
C GLY A 17 -7.78 16.08 -8.58
N ARG A 18 -7.61 17.02 -9.52
CA ARG A 18 -8.68 17.44 -10.43
C ARG A 18 -8.69 16.59 -11.71
N TRP A 19 -9.86 16.48 -12.32
CA TRP A 19 -10.01 15.92 -13.65
C TRP A 19 -9.26 16.79 -14.67
N ALA A 20 -8.46 16.14 -15.52
CA ALA A 20 -7.67 16.79 -16.56
C ALA A 20 -8.38 16.86 -17.91
N SER A 21 -9.45 16.08 -18.09
CA SER A 21 -10.31 16.14 -19.27
C SER A 21 -11.79 15.93 -18.91
N GLU A 22 -12.65 16.26 -19.86
CA GLU A 22 -14.09 15.94 -19.84
C GLU A 22 -14.42 14.68 -20.66
N ASN A 23 -13.39 13.98 -21.16
CA ASN A 23 -13.54 12.65 -21.72
C ASN A 23 -14.13 11.71 -20.63
N PRO A 24 -14.78 10.59 -20.97
CA PRO A 24 -15.58 9.81 -20.01
C PRO A 24 -14.86 9.57 -18.68
N ARG A 25 -15.42 10.14 -17.62
CA ARG A 25 -14.94 9.97 -16.25
C ARG A 25 -15.54 8.69 -15.69
N ARG A 26 -14.71 7.77 -15.21
CA ARG A 26 -15.18 6.54 -14.57
C ARG A 26 -14.91 6.60 -13.08
N ILE A 27 -15.99 6.44 -12.33
CA ILE A 27 -15.99 6.37 -10.88
C ILE A 27 -16.16 4.93 -10.45
N VAL A 28 -15.53 4.56 -9.34
CA VAL A 28 -15.79 3.27 -8.70
C VAL A 28 -17.22 3.33 -8.13
N ILE A 29 -18.03 2.31 -8.44
CA ILE A 29 -19.37 2.17 -7.88
C ILE A 29 -19.23 1.64 -6.45
N PRO A 30 -19.60 2.41 -5.41
CA PRO A 30 -19.48 1.95 -4.04
C PRO A 30 -20.56 0.91 -3.70
N GLY A 31 -20.28 0.09 -2.68
CA GLY A 31 -21.26 -0.81 -2.10
C GLY A 31 -22.39 -0.07 -1.34
N PRO A 32 -23.32 -0.81 -0.70
CA PRO A 32 -24.58 -0.28 -0.13
C PRO A 32 -24.49 0.82 0.95
N ASN A 33 -23.30 1.30 1.33
CA ASN A 33 -23.10 2.33 2.35
C ASN A 33 -22.23 3.51 1.89
N GLY A 34 -21.87 3.55 0.59
CA GLY A 34 -20.88 4.50 0.08
C GLY A 34 -19.46 4.16 0.58
N PHE A 35 -18.44 4.78 -0.01
CA PHE A 35 -17.12 4.76 0.59
C PHE A 35 -16.95 5.91 1.57
N ARG A 36 -16.15 5.70 2.62
CA ARG A 36 -15.87 6.71 3.65
C ARG A 36 -14.38 6.83 3.92
N ALA A 37 -13.88 8.02 4.20
CA ALA A 37 -12.51 8.21 4.64
C ALA A 37 -12.30 7.52 6.00
N GLY A 38 -11.28 6.66 6.08
CA GLY A 38 -10.93 5.94 7.30
C GLY A 38 -10.17 6.80 8.31
N LEU A 39 -9.66 6.15 9.35
CA LEU A 39 -8.91 6.77 10.45
C LEU A 39 -7.76 7.65 9.92
N GLY A 40 -7.70 8.89 10.40
CA GLY A 40 -6.68 9.87 9.97
C GLY A 40 -7.00 10.58 8.65
N GLY A 41 -8.13 10.28 8.02
CA GLY A 41 -8.62 10.93 6.81
C GLY A 41 -7.99 10.40 5.52
N LEU A 42 -8.46 10.94 4.39
CA LEU A 42 -8.06 10.54 3.05
C LEU A 42 -7.46 11.72 2.29
N ASN A 43 -6.20 11.60 1.89
CA ASN A 43 -5.52 12.59 1.08
C ASN A 43 -5.94 12.48 -0.39
N ILE A 44 -6.34 13.63 -0.93
CA ILE A 44 -6.64 13.86 -2.34
C ILE A 44 -5.34 13.77 -3.16
N ALA A 45 -5.49 13.44 -4.45
CA ALA A 45 -4.41 13.30 -5.41
C ALA A 45 -3.48 12.09 -5.15
N ARG A 46 -4.01 11.07 -4.49
CA ARG A 46 -3.33 9.82 -4.16
C ARG A 46 -4.20 8.63 -4.48
N PHE A 47 -3.58 7.46 -4.61
CA PHE A 47 -4.34 6.22 -4.68
C PHE A 47 -4.88 5.84 -3.30
N ALA A 48 -5.98 5.11 -3.29
CA ALA A 48 -6.63 4.65 -2.07
C ALA A 48 -7.07 3.21 -2.19
N TRP A 49 -7.13 2.57 -1.02
CA TRP A 49 -7.59 1.22 -0.88
C TRP A 49 -8.80 1.10 0.03
N VAL A 50 -9.74 0.26 -0.41
CA VAL A 50 -10.85 -0.21 0.41
C VAL A 50 -10.30 -1.19 1.44
N GLN A 51 -10.62 -0.94 2.71
CA GLN A 51 -10.20 -1.76 3.84
C GLN A 51 -11.08 -3.01 3.98
N ALA A 52 -10.72 -3.88 4.94
CA ALA A 52 -11.39 -5.18 5.14
C ALA A 52 -12.91 -5.08 5.42
N ASP A 53 -13.39 -3.91 5.87
CA ASP A 53 -14.82 -3.64 6.11
C ASP A 53 -15.62 -3.35 4.83
N GLY A 54 -14.97 -3.21 3.68
CA GLY A 54 -15.61 -2.93 2.39
C GLY A 54 -16.15 -1.51 2.23
N VAL A 55 -15.92 -0.62 3.19
CA VAL A 55 -16.52 0.72 3.26
C VAL A 55 -15.45 1.80 3.45
N MET A 56 -14.45 1.55 4.30
CA MET A 56 -13.45 2.54 4.64
C MET A 56 -12.35 2.60 3.58
N LEU A 57 -11.93 3.81 3.25
CA LEU A 57 -10.84 4.13 2.35
C LEU A 57 -9.66 4.70 3.12
N LEU A 58 -8.48 4.17 2.86
CA LEU A 58 -7.23 4.74 3.33
C LEU A 58 -6.28 4.90 2.14
N ASN A 59 -5.38 5.87 2.20
CA ASN A 59 -4.25 5.91 1.26
C ASN A 59 -3.17 4.88 1.59
N ALA A 60 -3.35 4.08 2.63
CA ALA A 60 -2.51 2.93 2.92
C ALA A 60 -3.17 1.66 2.38
N ALA A 61 -2.38 0.81 1.75
CA ALA A 61 -2.84 -0.50 1.31
C ALA A 61 -3.26 -1.35 2.53
N PRO A 62 -4.38 -2.09 2.46
CA PRO A 62 -4.75 -3.02 3.51
C PRO A 62 -3.64 -4.04 3.63
N THR A 63 -3.17 -4.26 4.84
CA THR A 63 -2.15 -5.27 5.06
C THR A 63 -2.83 -6.59 5.33
N ALA A 64 -2.59 -7.60 4.49
CA ALA A 64 -2.98 -8.97 4.78
C ALA A 64 -1.83 -9.70 5.48
N ALA A 65 -2.15 -10.64 6.36
CA ALA A 65 -1.14 -11.57 6.85
C ALA A 65 -0.57 -12.35 5.66
N ALA A 66 0.76 -12.32 5.51
CA ALA A 66 1.51 -13.16 4.59
C ALA A 66 1.53 -14.59 5.13
N GLY A 67 0.36 -15.21 5.19
CA GLY A 67 0.16 -16.59 5.62
C GLY A 67 -0.54 -16.73 6.97
N SER A 68 -1.05 -17.93 7.22
CA SER A 68 -1.73 -18.29 8.46
C SER A 68 -1.57 -19.79 8.76
N GLY A 69 -1.76 -20.15 10.02
CA GLY A 69 -1.85 -21.55 10.46
C GLY A 69 -0.51 -22.26 10.66
N ALA A 70 0.63 -21.55 10.69
CA ALA A 70 1.88 -22.18 11.07
C ALA A 70 1.94 -22.42 12.59
N THR A 71 2.27 -23.64 13.00
CA THR A 71 2.49 -24.02 14.40
C THR A 71 3.79 -24.79 14.54
N GLY A 72 4.46 -24.65 15.69
CA GLY A 72 5.70 -25.35 15.97
C GLY A 72 5.82 -25.78 17.42
N THR A 73 6.63 -26.80 17.67
CA THR A 73 6.92 -27.31 19.01
C THR A 73 8.41 -27.23 19.27
N ALA A 74 8.81 -26.61 20.39
CA ALA A 74 10.20 -26.53 20.79
C ALA A 74 10.58 -27.74 21.65
N THR A 75 11.76 -28.30 21.39
CA THR A 75 12.35 -29.36 22.21
C THR A 75 13.56 -28.81 22.96
N VAL A 76 13.57 -28.98 24.28
CA VAL A 76 14.64 -28.54 25.17
C VAL A 76 15.53 -29.73 25.54
N THR A 77 16.84 -29.54 25.49
CA THR A 77 17.83 -30.54 25.91
C THR A 77 18.92 -29.82 26.69
N ASP A 78 19.27 -30.34 27.87
CA ASP A 78 20.32 -29.79 28.75
C ASP A 78 20.16 -28.29 29.07
N GLY A 79 18.93 -27.80 29.20
CA GLY A 79 18.67 -26.40 29.58
C GLY A 79 18.68 -25.39 28.43
N ALA A 80 18.77 -25.86 27.18
CA ALA A 80 18.77 -25.04 25.97
C ALA A 80 17.79 -25.58 24.92
N ILE A 81 17.30 -24.71 24.02
CA ILE A 81 16.42 -25.15 22.92
C ILE A 81 17.26 -25.85 21.86
N SER A 82 17.09 -27.16 21.72
CA SER A 82 17.86 -27.99 20.78
C SER A 82 17.30 -27.93 19.36
N ALA A 83 15.97 -27.94 19.23
CA ALA A 83 15.29 -27.87 17.94
C ALA A 83 13.88 -27.30 18.09
N ILE A 84 13.33 -26.80 16.99
CA ILE A 84 11.92 -26.42 16.87
C ILE A 84 11.35 -27.17 15.66
N ALA A 85 10.48 -28.13 15.93
CA ALA A 85 9.79 -28.88 14.88
C ALA A 85 8.58 -28.07 14.40
N VAL A 86 8.40 -27.97 13.09
CA VAL A 86 7.18 -27.43 12.50
C VAL A 86 6.10 -28.50 12.54
N SER A 87 5.01 -28.25 13.26
CA SER A 87 3.87 -29.17 13.36
C SER A 87 2.90 -28.95 12.20
N GLU A 88 2.63 -27.68 11.88
CA GLU A 88 1.86 -27.27 10.70
C GLU A 88 2.64 -26.14 10.02
N GLY A 89 2.93 -26.28 8.72
CA GLY A 89 3.62 -25.24 7.95
C GLY A 89 2.72 -24.03 7.62
N GLY A 90 1.41 -24.17 7.83
CA GLY A 90 0.38 -23.22 7.42
C GLY A 90 0.36 -23.02 5.90
N THR A 91 -0.32 -21.98 5.43
CA THR A 91 -0.43 -21.67 3.99
C THR A 91 -0.35 -20.17 3.74
N GLY A 92 0.07 -19.78 2.54
CA GLY A 92 0.05 -18.38 2.08
C GLY A 92 1.25 -17.53 2.53
N TYR A 93 2.31 -18.14 3.04
CA TYR A 93 3.52 -17.43 3.46
C TYR A 93 4.31 -16.91 2.25
N THR A 94 4.21 -15.61 1.99
CA THR A 94 5.01 -14.92 0.96
C THR A 94 6.28 -14.27 1.54
N VAL A 95 6.30 -14.08 2.86
CA VAL A 95 7.43 -13.55 3.64
C VAL A 95 7.61 -14.44 4.86
N ALA A 96 8.87 -14.63 5.29
CA ALA A 96 9.19 -15.41 6.48
C ALA A 96 8.49 -14.85 7.73
N PRO A 97 7.72 -15.64 8.49
CA PRO A 97 7.05 -15.16 9.70
C PRO A 97 8.03 -14.92 10.85
N ILE A 98 7.59 -14.14 11.83
CA ILE A 98 8.33 -13.87 13.06
C ILE A 98 8.08 -15.02 14.03
N VAL A 99 9.16 -15.66 14.50
CA VAL A 99 9.09 -16.71 15.52
C VAL A 99 9.41 -16.11 16.88
N THR A 100 8.47 -16.21 17.81
CA THR A 100 8.65 -15.76 19.19
C THR A 100 8.57 -16.95 20.15
N LEU A 101 9.51 -17.00 21.08
CA LEU A 101 9.63 -18.07 22.07
C LEU A 101 9.35 -17.46 23.44
N SER A 102 8.32 -17.95 24.13
CA SER A 102 7.93 -17.43 25.44
C SER A 102 7.70 -18.54 26.45
N GLY A 103 7.96 -18.27 27.74
CA GLY A 103 7.86 -19.27 28.81
C GLY A 103 9.09 -20.19 28.89
N GLY A 104 8.92 -21.35 29.55
CA GLY A 104 9.98 -22.36 29.70
C GLY A 104 11.06 -22.05 30.75
N GLY A 105 10.98 -20.93 31.47
CA GLY A 105 11.91 -20.56 32.55
C GLY A 105 13.28 -20.03 32.12
N GLY A 106 13.62 -20.12 30.83
CA GLY A 106 14.91 -19.68 30.26
C GLY A 106 14.87 -18.29 29.62
N SER A 107 16.00 -17.88 29.03
CA SER A 107 16.14 -16.59 28.33
C SER A 107 17.14 -16.64 27.17
N GLY A 108 16.97 -15.72 26.23
CA GLY A 108 17.94 -15.47 25.16
C GLY A 108 17.78 -16.33 23.91
N ALA A 109 16.79 -17.21 23.83
CA ALA A 109 16.59 -17.99 22.61
C ALA A 109 15.99 -17.15 21.46
N THR A 110 16.51 -17.35 20.26
CA THR A 110 16.01 -16.73 19.02
C THR A 110 15.96 -17.78 17.92
N ALA A 111 14.95 -17.68 17.06
CA ALA A 111 14.75 -18.59 15.94
C ALA A 111 14.24 -17.85 14.70
N VAL A 112 14.53 -18.40 13.53
CA VAL A 112 14.14 -17.84 12.23
C VAL A 112 13.38 -18.90 11.45
N ALA A 113 12.19 -18.56 10.97
CA ALA A 113 11.41 -19.42 10.09
C ALA A 113 11.95 -19.38 8.66
N VAL A 114 11.98 -20.53 8.01
CA VAL A 114 12.29 -20.71 6.60
C VAL A 114 11.00 -21.03 5.87
N VAL A 115 10.69 -20.25 4.84
CA VAL A 115 9.50 -20.41 4.02
C VAL A 115 9.90 -20.91 2.64
N SER A 116 9.20 -21.93 2.15
CA SER A 116 9.34 -22.43 0.78
C SER A 116 7.98 -22.89 0.26
N GLY A 117 7.67 -22.60 -0.99
CA GLY A 117 6.40 -23.02 -1.62
C GLY A 117 5.13 -22.41 -1.00
N GLY A 118 5.24 -21.36 -0.18
CA GLY A 118 4.09 -20.75 0.50
C GLY A 118 3.81 -21.28 1.91
N GLU A 119 4.68 -22.13 2.44
CA GLU A 119 4.53 -22.75 3.77
C GLU A 119 5.83 -22.60 4.57
N VAL A 120 5.75 -22.61 5.90
CA VAL A 120 6.92 -22.69 6.78
C VAL A 120 7.48 -24.10 6.75
N THR A 121 8.63 -24.30 6.13
CA THR A 121 9.25 -25.63 5.97
C THR A 121 10.20 -25.98 7.09
N ALA A 122 10.80 -24.98 7.75
CA ALA A 122 11.71 -25.20 8.88
C ALA A 122 11.73 -23.99 9.81
N ILE A 123 12.11 -24.21 11.07
CA ILE A 123 12.41 -23.15 12.03
C ILE A 123 13.81 -23.41 12.55
N ASN A 124 14.75 -22.56 12.17
CA ASN A 124 16.15 -22.68 12.55
C ASN A 124 16.38 -21.89 13.84
N VAL A 125 16.89 -22.57 14.86
CA VAL A 125 17.33 -21.93 16.10
C VAL A 125 18.64 -21.19 15.82
N VAL A 126 18.64 -19.87 16.04
CA VAL A 126 19.82 -19.00 15.87
C VAL A 126 20.58 -18.87 17.19
N ASN A 127 19.83 -18.73 18.29
CA ASN A 127 20.37 -18.83 19.63
C ASN A 127 19.49 -19.80 20.42
N ALA A 128 20.11 -20.83 20.99
CA ALA A 128 19.40 -21.82 21.80
C ALA A 128 18.98 -21.25 23.17
N GLY A 129 19.60 -20.15 23.60
CA GLY A 129 19.42 -19.54 24.91
C GLY A 129 19.86 -20.46 26.05
N THR A 130 19.55 -20.08 27.28
CA THR A 130 19.98 -20.81 28.48
C THR A 130 18.91 -20.80 29.57
N GLY A 131 18.90 -21.83 30.41
CA GLY A 131 18.06 -21.92 31.61
C GLY A 131 16.64 -22.41 31.36
N TYR A 132 16.37 -23.02 30.21
CA TYR A 132 15.05 -23.58 29.90
C TYR A 132 14.82 -24.87 30.70
N THR A 133 13.91 -24.84 31.66
CA THR A 133 13.53 -26.01 32.47
C THR A 133 12.31 -26.74 31.90
N GLU A 134 11.51 -26.04 31.10
CA GLU A 134 10.36 -26.58 30.35
C GLU A 134 10.43 -26.13 28.89
N ALA A 135 9.71 -26.83 28.01
CA ALA A 135 9.60 -26.44 26.61
C ALA A 135 8.89 -25.07 26.49
N PRO A 136 9.49 -24.07 25.81
CA PRO A 136 8.83 -22.78 25.61
C PRO A 136 7.70 -22.89 24.58
N THR A 137 6.72 -22.01 24.71
CA THR A 137 5.65 -21.84 23.73
C THR A 137 6.20 -21.13 22.49
N VAL A 138 6.02 -21.76 21.32
CA VAL A 138 6.42 -21.20 20.03
C VAL A 138 5.22 -20.50 19.40
N THR A 139 5.29 -19.18 19.31
CA THR A 139 4.27 -18.38 18.62
C THR A 139 4.84 -17.89 17.31
N ILE A 140 4.24 -18.34 16.20
CA ILE A 140 4.60 -17.95 14.84
C ILE A 140 3.61 -16.90 14.37
N THR A 141 4.08 -15.66 14.23
CA THR A 141 3.25 -14.54 13.77
C THR A 141 3.61 -14.22 12.33
N ALA A 142 2.64 -14.34 11.43
CA ALA A 142 2.82 -13.92 10.04
C ALA A 142 3.13 -12.42 9.96
N GLN A 143 4.06 -12.05 9.08
CA GLN A 143 4.25 -10.64 8.74
C GLN A 143 3.05 -10.16 7.93
N THR A 144 2.75 -8.86 7.99
CA THR A 144 1.69 -8.30 7.17
C THR A 144 2.29 -7.68 5.91
N VAL A 145 1.68 -7.94 4.75
CA VAL A 145 2.08 -7.41 3.46
C VAL A 145 0.93 -6.63 2.83
N PRO A 146 1.22 -5.56 2.07
CA PRO A 146 0.20 -4.85 1.29
C PRO A 146 -0.57 -5.80 0.37
N ASN A 147 -1.90 -5.77 0.44
CA ASN A 147 -2.77 -6.62 -0.36
C ASN A 147 -3.45 -5.84 -1.48
N GLY A 148 -3.18 -6.26 -2.72
CA GLY A 148 -3.96 -5.88 -3.90
C GLY A 148 -3.65 -4.52 -4.51
N ALA A 149 -4.01 -4.38 -5.79
CA ALA A 149 -3.99 -3.10 -6.49
C ALA A 149 -4.97 -2.09 -5.84
N PRO A 150 -4.67 -0.79 -5.87
CA PRO A 150 -5.58 0.23 -5.35
C PRO A 150 -6.91 0.20 -6.11
N GLN A 151 -8.02 0.42 -5.40
CA GLN A 151 -9.35 0.46 -6.01
C GLN A 151 -9.55 1.70 -6.89
N GLY A 152 -8.82 2.79 -6.63
CA GLY A 152 -8.84 3.96 -7.50
C GLY A 152 -8.09 5.16 -6.95
N PHE A 153 -8.16 6.25 -7.71
CA PHE A 153 -7.51 7.52 -7.41
C PHE A 153 -8.47 8.49 -6.72
N VAL A 154 -8.02 9.14 -5.64
CA VAL A 154 -8.82 10.10 -4.88
C VAL A 154 -8.81 11.44 -5.61
N TYR A 155 -9.94 11.81 -6.21
CA TYR A 155 -10.13 13.10 -6.85
C TYR A 155 -10.83 14.10 -5.91
N ALA A 156 -10.60 15.39 -6.14
CA ALA A 156 -11.24 16.45 -5.37
C ALA A 156 -12.66 16.73 -5.89
N ASP A 157 -13.69 16.38 -5.12
CA ASP A 157 -15.10 16.62 -5.48
C ASP A 157 -15.79 17.69 -4.63
N GLN A 158 -15.23 18.90 -4.58
CA GLN A 158 -15.72 20.02 -3.75
C GLN A 158 -15.76 19.73 -2.23
N GLN A 159 -15.20 18.62 -1.76
CA GLN A 159 -15.09 18.27 -0.35
C GLN A 159 -13.82 18.88 0.28
N GLY A 160 -13.74 20.20 0.33
CA GLY A 160 -12.70 20.92 1.08
C GLY A 160 -13.23 21.38 2.43
N LEU A 161 -13.09 20.57 3.48
CA LEU A 161 -13.46 20.98 4.84
C LEU A 161 -12.20 21.38 5.63
N THR A 162 -11.99 22.69 5.82
CA THR A 162 -10.94 23.23 6.69
C THR A 162 -11.41 23.14 8.15
N THR A 163 -10.87 22.20 8.92
CA THR A 163 -11.30 21.94 10.31
C THR A 163 -10.46 22.68 11.36
N GLN A 164 -9.36 23.33 10.96
CA GLN A 164 -8.49 24.09 11.86
C GLN A 164 -8.61 25.61 11.68
N TYR A 165 -8.54 26.34 12.80
CA TYR A 165 -8.48 27.79 12.82
C TYR A 165 -7.19 28.29 12.14
N LEU A 166 -7.32 29.24 11.20
CA LEU A 166 -6.24 29.77 10.33
C LEU A 166 -5.76 28.83 9.20
N GLN A 167 -6.44 27.70 8.95
CA GLN A 167 -6.09 26.84 7.82
C GLN A 167 -6.61 27.43 6.51
N GLU A 168 -5.70 27.71 5.57
CA GLU A 168 -6.03 28.35 4.28
C GLU A 168 -6.44 27.34 3.20
N ALA A 169 -5.95 26.10 3.25
CA ALA A 169 -6.29 25.03 2.32
C ALA A 169 -6.08 23.63 2.96
N THR A 170 -6.78 22.62 2.45
CA THR A 170 -6.57 21.22 2.82
C THR A 170 -6.66 20.31 1.60
N MET A 171 -5.80 19.29 1.56
CA MET A 171 -5.92 18.14 0.66
C MET A 171 -6.45 16.91 1.37
N LEU A 172 -6.80 17.04 2.65
CA LEU A 172 -7.27 15.96 3.49
C LEU A 172 -8.79 16.01 3.57
N ILE A 173 -9.44 14.94 3.12
CA ILE A 173 -10.84 14.62 3.41
C ILE A 173 -10.87 14.08 4.85
N PRO A 174 -11.58 14.72 5.79
CA PRO A 174 -11.62 14.27 7.18
C PRO A 174 -12.22 12.87 7.33
N GLU A 175 -11.81 12.17 8.38
CA GLU A 175 -12.34 10.85 8.74
C GLU A 175 -13.88 10.84 8.80
N GLY A 176 -14.48 9.75 8.31
CA GLY A 176 -15.92 9.50 8.32
C GLY A 176 -16.71 10.15 7.18
N PHE A 177 -16.11 11.11 6.47
CA PHE A 177 -16.74 11.74 5.30
C PHE A 177 -16.82 10.77 4.12
N MET A 178 -17.89 10.88 3.35
CA MET A 178 -18.05 10.08 2.14
C MET A 178 -17.02 10.51 1.11
N ALA A 179 -16.33 9.57 0.48
CA ALA A 179 -15.35 9.84 -0.56
C ALA A 179 -15.68 9.01 -1.81
N GLN A 180 -15.15 9.45 -2.94
CA GLN A 180 -15.34 8.76 -4.22
C GLN A 180 -13.99 8.60 -4.92
N LEU A 181 -13.85 7.51 -5.66
CA LEU A 181 -12.62 7.14 -6.35
C LEU A 181 -12.82 7.16 -7.85
N ALA A 182 -11.81 7.67 -8.55
CA ALA A 182 -11.68 7.55 -9.99
C ALA A 182 -11.09 6.17 -10.32
N GLU A 183 -11.77 5.41 -11.16
CA GLU A 183 -11.29 4.14 -11.71
C GLU A 183 -10.71 4.31 -13.13
N GLY A 184 -11.09 5.41 -13.80
CA GLY A 184 -10.68 5.71 -15.16
C GLY A 184 -10.93 7.16 -15.55
N GLY A 185 -10.35 7.56 -16.68
CA GLY A 185 -10.30 8.94 -17.16
C GLY A 185 -8.97 9.62 -16.87
N ASP A 186 -8.85 10.88 -17.25
CA ASP A 186 -7.61 11.64 -17.11
C ASP A 186 -7.67 12.52 -15.85
N VAL A 187 -6.68 12.38 -14.98
CA VAL A 187 -6.57 13.18 -13.75
C VAL A 187 -5.20 13.83 -13.65
N PHE A 188 -5.16 15.02 -13.06
CA PHE A 188 -3.92 15.66 -12.67
C PHE A 188 -3.36 15.00 -11.41
N ALA A 189 -2.08 14.66 -11.43
CA ALA A 189 -1.38 14.05 -10.31
C ALA A 189 0.03 14.61 -10.19
N THR A 190 0.72 14.28 -9.11
CA THR A 190 2.15 14.60 -8.91
C THR A 190 2.91 13.32 -8.66
N SER A 191 3.95 13.08 -9.46
CA SER A 191 4.85 11.93 -9.28
C SER A 191 6.09 12.33 -8.48
N SER A 192 6.57 11.42 -7.63
CA SER A 192 7.84 11.55 -6.91
C SER A 192 9.07 11.35 -7.82
N THR A 193 8.88 10.70 -8.95
CA THR A 193 9.88 10.45 -9.99
C THR A 193 9.59 11.26 -11.25
N PRO A 194 10.60 11.54 -12.10
CA PRO A 194 10.37 12.11 -13.41
C PRO A 194 9.47 11.18 -14.24
N ALA A 195 8.41 11.75 -14.81
CA ALA A 195 7.42 11.01 -15.59
C ALA A 195 7.64 11.26 -17.08
N THR A 196 7.64 10.19 -17.87
CA THR A 196 7.59 10.25 -19.34
C THR A 196 6.32 9.58 -19.84
N ILE A 197 5.83 10.04 -20.99
CA ILE A 197 4.57 9.55 -21.57
C ILE A 197 4.68 8.04 -21.83
N GLY A 198 3.63 7.30 -21.47
CA GLY A 198 3.55 5.84 -21.64
C GLY A 198 4.13 5.01 -20.50
N GLN A 199 4.77 5.63 -19.50
CA GLN A 199 5.22 4.94 -18.30
C GLN A 199 4.05 4.41 -17.47
N ALA A 200 4.30 3.31 -16.77
CA ALA A 200 3.37 2.78 -15.78
C ALA A 200 3.37 3.67 -14.53
N VAL A 201 2.21 3.74 -13.89
CA VAL A 201 1.99 4.49 -12.65
C VAL A 201 1.92 3.51 -11.49
N TYR A 202 2.78 3.72 -10.51
CA TYR A 202 2.90 2.93 -9.30
C TYR A 202 2.37 3.73 -8.11
N ALA A 203 1.69 3.05 -7.20
CA ALA A 203 1.22 3.63 -5.94
C ALA A 203 2.01 3.07 -4.76
N SER A 204 2.57 3.95 -3.94
CA SER A 204 3.18 3.60 -2.66
C SER A 204 2.14 2.96 -1.73
N THR A 205 2.48 1.82 -1.14
CA THR A 205 1.57 1.07 -0.26
C THR A 205 1.38 1.72 1.10
N THR A 206 2.25 2.65 1.47
CA THR A 206 2.21 3.32 2.77
C THR A 206 1.25 4.52 2.77
N ASP A 207 1.21 5.27 1.67
CA ASP A 207 0.55 6.58 1.63
C ASP A 207 -0.14 6.91 0.31
N GLY A 208 -0.13 5.99 -0.67
CA GLY A 208 -0.80 6.15 -1.96
C GLY A 208 -0.14 7.18 -2.87
N THR A 209 1.07 7.63 -2.55
CA THR A 209 1.83 8.53 -3.41
C THR A 209 2.21 7.87 -4.73
N ILE A 210 2.38 8.70 -5.76
CA ILE A 210 2.59 8.22 -7.12
C ILE A 210 4.08 8.22 -7.44
N SER A 211 4.55 7.10 -7.98
CA SER A 211 5.81 7.01 -8.72
C SER A 211 5.56 6.48 -10.13
N THR A 212 6.50 6.70 -11.03
CA THR A 212 6.42 6.32 -12.44
C THR A 212 7.66 5.54 -12.82
N GLY A 213 7.49 4.55 -13.69
CA GLY A 213 8.61 3.72 -14.12
C GLY A 213 8.28 2.85 -15.32
N THR A 214 9.22 1.97 -15.65
CA THR A 214 9.04 0.96 -16.69
C THR A 214 7.97 -0.02 -16.26
N ALA A 215 7.00 -0.31 -17.14
CA ALA A 215 5.93 -1.25 -16.86
C ALA A 215 6.47 -2.63 -16.43
N GLY A 216 5.85 -3.22 -15.42
CA GLY A 216 6.27 -4.53 -14.87
C GLY A 216 7.46 -4.50 -13.90
N SER A 217 8.10 -3.34 -13.65
CA SER A 217 9.17 -3.21 -12.64
C SER A 217 8.77 -2.20 -11.56
N ALA A 218 7.86 -2.59 -10.69
CA ALA A 218 7.41 -1.75 -9.58
C ALA A 218 8.56 -1.50 -8.58
N PRO A 219 8.78 -0.24 -8.13
CA PRO A 219 9.68 0.06 -7.02
C PRO A 219 9.27 -0.67 -5.73
N GLU A 220 10.24 -0.96 -4.87
CA GLU A 220 9.96 -1.57 -3.55
C GLU A 220 8.98 -0.69 -2.75
N GLY A 221 8.01 -1.33 -2.10
CA GLY A 221 6.94 -0.64 -1.37
C GLY A 221 5.91 0.05 -2.27
N SER A 222 5.89 -0.24 -3.58
CA SER A 222 4.87 0.26 -4.51
C SER A 222 4.17 -0.87 -5.26
N ILE A 223 2.91 -0.64 -5.66
CA ILE A 223 2.08 -1.57 -6.42
C ILE A 223 1.74 -0.95 -7.77
N ASP A 224 1.70 -1.78 -8.82
CA ASP A 224 1.22 -1.37 -10.14
C ASP A 224 -0.29 -1.08 -10.09
N THR A 225 -0.67 0.12 -10.50
CA THR A 225 -2.06 0.55 -10.49
C THR A 225 -2.80 0.21 -11.78
N GLY A 226 -2.07 -0.15 -12.85
CA GLY A 226 -2.61 -0.27 -14.20
C GLY A 226 -2.86 1.07 -14.91
N TRP A 227 -2.60 2.21 -14.25
CA TRP A 227 -2.67 3.54 -14.84
C TRP A 227 -1.39 3.86 -15.61
N LYS A 228 -1.50 4.79 -16.57
CA LYS A 228 -0.39 5.21 -17.42
C LYS A 228 -0.22 6.73 -17.42
N VAL A 229 1.00 7.19 -17.64
CA VAL A 229 1.29 8.61 -17.84
C VAL A 229 0.85 9.01 -19.25
N SER A 230 -0.09 9.95 -19.36
CA SER A 230 -0.50 10.54 -20.66
C SER A 230 0.21 11.85 -20.95
N GLN A 231 0.61 12.60 -19.92
CA GLN A 231 1.52 13.73 -20.03
C GLN A 231 2.56 13.68 -18.91
N GLY A 232 3.83 13.63 -19.28
CA GLY A 232 4.97 13.57 -18.36
C GLY A 232 5.51 14.94 -17.98
N ASN A 233 6.24 15.01 -16.87
CA ASN A 233 6.91 16.20 -16.36
C ASN A 233 8.05 15.80 -15.39
N ALA A 234 8.81 16.79 -14.92
CA ALA A 234 9.79 16.59 -13.86
C ALA A 234 9.13 16.12 -12.55
N ALA A 235 9.90 15.44 -11.70
CA ALA A 235 9.44 15.03 -10.37
C ALA A 235 8.88 16.22 -9.57
N GLY A 236 7.77 15.99 -8.86
CA GLY A 236 7.08 17.02 -8.06
C GLY A 236 6.28 18.03 -8.88
N SER A 237 6.35 17.99 -10.21
CA SER A 237 5.53 18.83 -11.09
C SER A 237 4.23 18.12 -11.46
N PRO A 238 3.15 18.86 -11.80
CA PRO A 238 1.90 18.26 -12.21
C PRO A 238 2.09 17.48 -13.52
N ILE A 239 1.57 16.25 -13.52
CA ILE A 239 1.50 15.31 -14.63
C ILE A 239 0.04 14.95 -14.90
N ILE A 240 -0.25 14.37 -16.07
CA ILE A 240 -1.56 13.76 -16.34
C ILE A 240 -1.37 12.25 -16.38
N ILE A 241 -2.15 11.56 -15.57
CA ILE A 241 -2.28 10.11 -15.61
C ILE A 241 -3.66 9.75 -16.15
N THR A 242 -3.69 8.67 -16.93
CA THR A 242 -4.91 8.14 -17.53
C THR A 242 -5.16 6.73 -16.98
N GLY A 243 -6.38 6.53 -16.49
CA GLY A 243 -6.78 5.23 -15.94
C GLY A 243 -7.16 4.25 -17.04
N PRO A 244 -7.04 2.93 -16.78
CA PRO A 244 -7.35 1.91 -17.77
C PRO A 244 -8.81 2.02 -18.22
N VAL A 245 -9.04 2.08 -19.52
CA VAL A 245 -10.36 1.83 -20.10
C VAL A 245 -10.56 0.33 -19.96
N ALA A 246 -11.43 -0.11 -19.05
CA ALA A 246 -11.84 -1.51 -19.04
C ALA A 246 -12.32 -1.85 -20.46
N ALA A 247 -11.81 -2.93 -21.04
CA ALA A 247 -12.35 -3.42 -22.29
C ALA A 247 -13.85 -3.66 -22.07
N ALA A 248 -14.67 -2.97 -22.86
CA ALA A 248 -16.11 -3.19 -22.90
C ALA A 248 -16.41 -4.64 -23.31
#